data_AF-A0A804PTM3-F1
#
_entry.id   AF-A0A804PTM3-F1
#
_cell.length_a   1.000
_cell.length_b   1.000
_cell.length_c   1.000
_cell.angle_alpha   90.00
_cell.angle_beta   90.00
_cell.angle_gamma   90.00
#
_symmetry.space_group_name_H-M   'P 1'
#
loop_
_entity.id
_entity.type
_entity.pdbx_description
1 polymer ?
#
loop_
_entity_poly.entity_id
_entity_poly.type
_entity_poly.pdbx_seq_one_letter_code
_entity_poly.pdbx_strand_id
1 'polypeptide(L)'
;MPTVSVGRDRLLAAIGRTYTQEEFEALCFEFGIELDDVTTEKAIIRKEKHLEDDSEVDEDDEVIYKIEVAANRYDLLCLEGLARALRVFTGTEASPVFQVSSIPRGSMLQMHVKPETSKIRPYIVCAVLRGVTFDEARYNSFIDLQDKLHQNICRKRTLVAIGTHDLDTLQGPFSYEALPPNEINFVPLKQEKSFRADKLMEFYKSDMKLKKFLHIIENSPVYPVIYDSNRTVLSLPPIINGAHSAITLATRNVFIECTATDLTKANIVLNTMVTMFSEYCETKFEVEPVEVIHHDGRKTVYPDLSCYKMDVLLSDILGPIGISQDEKQVVCLLNKMQLQAESHSLKGEARISVSVPPTRSDILHARDLSEDVAIAYGFNNVPKSKPKCMTIGGRQPLNRFSDKIRAEVL
;
A
#
# COMPACT_ATOMS: atom_id res chain seq x y z
N MET A 1 5.52 -11.03 9.16
CA MET A 1 4.82 -9.73 8.91
C MET A 1 4.55 -9.64 7.40
N PRO A 2 4.10 -8.54 6.77
CA PRO A 2 4.17 -8.47 5.31
C PRO A 2 5.62 -8.59 4.86
N THR A 3 5.88 -9.56 3.97
CA THR A 3 7.21 -9.78 3.39
C THR A 3 7.20 -9.32 1.95
N VAL A 4 8.23 -8.59 1.56
CA VAL A 4 8.43 -8.06 0.20
C VAL A 4 9.65 -8.74 -0.40
N SER A 5 9.43 -9.52 -1.46
CA SER A 5 10.50 -10.14 -2.24
C SER A 5 10.94 -9.17 -3.34
N VAL A 6 12.22 -8.78 -3.35
CA VAL A 6 12.79 -7.87 -4.35
C VAL A 6 14.12 -8.41 -4.87
N GLY A 7 14.39 -8.25 -6.16
CA GLY A 7 15.69 -8.57 -6.74
C GLY A 7 16.76 -7.63 -6.17
N ARG A 8 17.84 -8.19 -5.62
CA ARG A 8 18.94 -7.47 -4.97
C ARG A 8 19.52 -6.41 -5.90
N ASP A 9 19.95 -6.81 -7.09
CA ASP A 9 20.69 -5.92 -7.99
C ASP A 9 19.80 -4.76 -8.47
N ARG A 10 18.50 -5.03 -8.66
CA ARG A 10 17.49 -4.01 -8.97
C ARG A 10 17.25 -3.06 -7.81
N LEU A 11 17.13 -3.58 -6.59
CA LEU A 11 16.96 -2.76 -5.39
C LEU A 11 18.18 -1.84 -5.19
N LEU A 12 19.39 -2.39 -5.26
CA LEU A 12 20.63 -1.62 -5.11
C LEU A 12 20.79 -0.58 -6.23
N ALA A 13 20.45 -0.93 -7.47
CA ALA A 13 20.41 0.02 -8.58
C ALA A 13 19.38 1.13 -8.35
N ALA A 14 18.19 0.80 -7.83
CA ALA A 14 17.15 1.78 -7.51
C ALA A 14 17.55 2.69 -6.34
N ILE A 15 18.31 2.20 -5.36
CA ILE A 15 18.87 3.03 -4.28
C ILE A 15 20.01 3.92 -4.81
N GLY A 16 20.71 3.50 -5.86
CA GLY A 16 21.83 4.22 -6.46
C GLY A 16 23.17 3.96 -5.75
N ARG A 17 23.24 2.94 -4.89
CA ARG A 17 24.45 2.53 -4.18
C ARG A 17 24.50 1.02 -4.04
N THR A 18 25.69 0.46 -4.21
CA THR A 18 25.97 -0.94 -3.92
C THR A 18 26.26 -1.11 -2.43
N TYR A 19 25.63 -2.09 -1.80
CA TYR A 19 25.85 -2.46 -0.41
C TYR A 19 26.33 -3.90 -0.34
N THR A 20 27.20 -4.21 0.63
CA THR A 20 27.36 -5.61 1.06
C THR A 20 26.11 -6.06 1.81
N GLN A 21 25.94 -7.37 1.98
CA GLN A 21 24.81 -7.90 2.75
C GLN A 21 24.80 -7.34 4.19
N GLU A 22 25.94 -7.34 4.87
CA GLU A 22 26.06 -6.82 6.25
C GLU A 22 25.74 -5.31 6.32
N GLU A 23 26.18 -4.52 5.34
CA GLU A 23 25.86 -3.09 5.28
C GLU A 23 24.37 -2.87 5.03
N PHE A 24 23.74 -3.70 4.20
CA PHE A 24 22.31 -3.61 3.93
C PHE A 24 21.47 -4.07 5.13
N GLU A 25 21.87 -5.12 5.83
CA GLU A 25 21.26 -5.55 7.09
C GLU A 25 21.33 -4.45 8.16
N ALA A 26 22.47 -3.79 8.29
CA ALA A 26 22.62 -2.64 9.19
C ALA A 26 21.70 -1.48 8.82
N LEU A 27 21.58 -1.15 7.52
CA LEU A 27 20.66 -0.12 7.03
C LEU A 27 19.20 -0.48 7.30
N CYS A 28 18.82 -1.73 7.05
CA CYS A 28 17.49 -2.25 7.35
C CYS A 28 17.17 -2.09 8.84
N PHE A 29 18.10 -2.50 9.70
CA PHE A 29 17.95 -2.39 11.16
C PHE A 29 17.82 -0.94 11.63
N GLU A 30 18.61 0.00 11.07
CA GLU A 30 18.50 1.43 11.37
C GLU A 30 17.15 2.02 10.94
N PHE A 31 16.62 1.58 9.80
CA PHE A 31 15.33 2.05 9.29
C PHE A 31 14.12 1.38 9.98
N GLY A 32 14.32 0.24 10.66
CA GLY A 32 13.26 -0.52 11.33
C GLY A 32 12.59 -1.57 10.44
N ILE A 33 13.29 -2.08 9.43
CA ILE A 33 12.90 -3.22 8.59
C ILE A 33 13.90 -4.37 8.77
N GLU A 34 13.53 -5.58 8.38
CA GLU A 34 14.37 -6.77 8.59
C GLU A 34 14.60 -7.51 7.28
N LEU A 35 15.86 -7.84 6.98
CA LEU A 35 16.20 -8.78 5.92
C LEU A 35 16.05 -10.19 6.49
N ASP A 36 14.91 -10.83 6.19
CA ASP A 36 14.53 -12.14 6.74
C ASP A 36 15.28 -13.29 6.07
N ASP A 37 15.41 -13.24 4.74
CA ASP A 37 16.00 -14.33 3.97
C ASP A 37 16.61 -13.82 2.65
N VAL A 38 17.65 -14.51 2.18
CA VAL A 38 18.31 -14.26 0.90
C VAL A 38 18.23 -15.54 0.08
N THR A 39 17.47 -15.51 -1.01
CA THR A 39 17.20 -16.68 -1.85
C THR A 39 17.43 -16.36 -3.31
N THR A 40 17.39 -17.34 -4.20
CA THR A 40 17.41 -17.13 -5.66
C THR A 40 16.06 -17.47 -6.28
N GLU A 41 15.75 -16.92 -7.46
CA GLU A 41 14.51 -17.24 -8.19
C GLU A 41 14.30 -18.76 -8.36
N LYS A 42 15.37 -19.50 -8.72
CA LYS A 42 15.30 -20.96 -8.86
C LYS A 42 14.98 -21.65 -7.54
N ALA A 43 15.54 -21.20 -6.42
CA ALA A 43 15.24 -21.76 -5.11
C ALA A 43 13.77 -21.53 -4.70
N ILE A 44 13.20 -20.35 -5.02
CA ILE A 44 11.79 -20.05 -4.77
C ILE A 44 10.88 -20.94 -5.62
N ILE A 45 11.13 -21.05 -6.93
CA ILE A 45 10.33 -21.87 -7.85
C ILE A 45 10.40 -23.36 -7.46
N ARG A 46 11.58 -23.85 -7.04
CA ARG A 46 11.76 -25.25 -6.58
C ARG A 46 11.01 -25.52 -5.27
N LYS A 47 11.04 -24.56 -4.33
CA LYS A 47 10.29 -24.63 -3.06
C LYS A 47 8.77 -24.58 -3.27
N GLU A 48 8.28 -23.75 -4.19
CA GLU A 48 6.86 -23.72 -4.56
C GLU A 48 6.40 -24.99 -5.28
N LYS A 49 7.31 -25.67 -6.00
CA LYS A 49 7.04 -26.93 -6.71
C LYS A 49 7.34 -28.20 -5.90
N HIS A 50 7.75 -28.08 -4.63
CA HIS A 50 8.11 -29.21 -3.75
C HIS A 50 9.17 -30.16 -4.37
N LEU A 51 10.20 -29.61 -5.01
CA LEU A 51 11.35 -30.38 -5.53
C LEU A 51 12.49 -30.37 -4.50
N GLU A 52 13.24 -31.48 -4.35
CA GLU A 52 14.35 -31.60 -3.40
C GLU A 52 15.57 -30.75 -3.79
N ASP A 53 16.28 -30.25 -2.77
CA ASP A 53 17.49 -29.43 -2.88
C ASP A 53 18.69 -30.30 -3.25
N ASP A 54 19.09 -30.27 -4.52
CA ASP A 54 20.46 -30.59 -4.90
C ASP A 54 21.16 -29.31 -5.36
N SER A 55 22.29 -29.06 -4.72
CA SER A 55 23.05 -27.82 -4.72
C SER A 55 23.76 -27.57 -6.04
N GLU A 56 23.43 -26.44 -6.69
CA GLU A 56 24.37 -25.57 -7.42
C GLU A 56 23.64 -24.25 -7.74
N VAL A 57 24.19 -23.13 -7.28
CA VAL A 57 23.75 -21.78 -7.65
C VAL A 57 24.43 -21.48 -8.98
N ASP A 58 23.67 -21.46 -10.07
CA ASP A 58 24.20 -21.00 -11.36
C ASP A 58 24.54 -19.49 -11.26
N GLU A 59 25.64 -19.05 -11.86
CA GLU A 59 26.09 -17.63 -11.84
C GLU A 59 25.07 -16.63 -12.43
N ASP A 60 24.07 -17.11 -13.17
CA ASP A 60 23.01 -16.30 -13.81
C ASP A 60 21.72 -16.14 -12.95
N ASP A 61 21.68 -16.65 -11.72
CA ASP A 61 20.48 -16.56 -10.88
C ASP A 61 20.32 -15.19 -10.20
N GLU A 62 19.19 -14.51 -10.44
CA GLU A 62 18.86 -13.26 -9.75
C GLU A 62 18.67 -13.53 -8.24
N VAL A 63 19.50 -12.88 -7.43
CA VAL A 63 19.43 -12.94 -5.96
C VAL A 63 18.24 -12.11 -5.49
N ILE A 64 17.38 -12.69 -4.66
CA ILE A 64 16.17 -12.10 -4.10
C ILE A 64 16.33 -11.88 -2.60
N TYR A 65 16.09 -10.65 -2.18
CA TYR A 65 15.94 -10.27 -0.78
C TYR A 65 14.48 -10.36 -0.35
N LYS A 66 14.22 -11.09 0.72
CA LYS A 66 12.93 -11.08 1.42
C LYS A 66 13.02 -10.14 2.60
N ILE A 67 12.30 -9.04 2.51
CA ILE A 67 12.36 -7.95 3.49
C ILE A 67 11.02 -7.92 4.22
N GLU A 68 11.05 -8.08 5.55
CA GLU A 68 9.88 -7.87 6.38
C GLU A 68 9.69 -6.38 6.68
N VAL A 69 8.47 -5.91 6.44
CA VAL A 69 8.08 -4.50 6.63
C VAL A 69 6.92 -4.38 7.62
N ALA A 70 6.82 -3.22 8.26
CA ALA A 70 5.75 -2.95 9.20
C ALA A 70 4.37 -2.95 8.52
N ALA A 71 3.37 -3.57 9.15
CA ALA A 71 2.04 -3.78 8.54
C ALA A 71 1.21 -2.51 8.34
N ASN A 72 1.60 -1.40 8.97
CA ASN A 72 1.01 -0.07 8.85
C ASN A 72 1.64 0.77 7.72
N ARG A 73 2.84 0.41 7.24
CA ARG A 73 3.57 1.14 6.18
C ARG A 73 3.29 0.55 4.80
N TYR A 74 2.14 0.90 4.24
CA TYR A 74 1.70 0.39 2.93
C TYR A 74 2.57 0.86 1.76
N ASP A 75 3.25 2.00 1.93
CA ASP A 75 4.21 2.54 0.98
C ASP A 75 5.45 1.66 0.83
N LEU A 76 5.77 0.79 1.79
CA LEU A 76 6.95 -0.09 1.72
C LEU A 76 6.67 -1.46 1.06
N LEU A 77 5.45 -1.68 0.54
CA LEU A 77 5.03 -3.00 0.03
C LEU A 77 5.56 -3.33 -1.38
N CYS A 78 6.24 -2.40 -2.05
CA CYS A 78 6.85 -2.58 -3.37
C CYS A 78 8.30 -2.06 -3.41
N LEU A 79 9.02 -2.41 -4.47
CA LEU A 79 10.40 -2.00 -4.69
C LEU A 79 10.54 -0.48 -4.77
N GLU A 80 9.63 0.17 -5.50
CA GLU A 80 9.62 1.63 -5.72
C GLU A 80 9.57 2.38 -4.40
N GLY A 81 8.62 2.01 -3.54
CA GLY A 81 8.42 2.63 -2.25
C GLY A 81 9.54 2.36 -1.27
N LEU A 82 10.04 1.12 -1.21
CA LEU A 82 11.17 0.75 -0.37
C LEU A 82 12.45 1.50 -0.78
N ALA A 83 12.80 1.47 -2.06
CA ALA A 83 13.99 2.15 -2.57
C ALA A 83 13.91 3.66 -2.31
N ARG A 84 12.75 4.27 -2.57
CA ARG A 84 12.52 5.70 -2.28
C ARG A 84 12.63 6.02 -0.79
N ALA A 85 12.03 5.22 0.08
CA ALA A 85 12.12 5.44 1.52
C ALA A 85 13.58 5.39 2.01
N LEU A 86 14.36 4.42 1.54
CA LEU A 86 15.78 4.29 1.87
C LEU A 86 16.63 5.45 1.30
N ARG A 87 16.34 5.91 0.08
CA ARG A 87 17.00 7.10 -0.50
C ARG A 87 16.73 8.37 0.29
N VAL A 88 15.50 8.57 0.76
CA VAL A 88 15.15 9.73 1.60
C VAL A 88 15.77 9.61 2.99
N PHE A 89 15.77 8.42 3.58
CA PHE A 89 16.36 8.16 4.90
C PHE A 89 17.88 8.41 4.93
N THR A 90 18.58 7.98 3.88
CA THR A 90 20.02 8.21 3.70
C THR A 90 20.36 9.64 3.28
N GLY A 91 19.36 10.45 2.90
CA GLY A 91 19.53 11.84 2.46
C GLY A 91 20.01 11.99 1.01
N THR A 92 19.90 10.92 0.21
CA THR A 92 20.27 10.92 -1.22
C THR A 92 19.24 11.65 -2.08
N GLU A 93 17.97 11.61 -1.67
CA GLU A 93 16.85 12.24 -2.38
C GLU A 93 15.94 12.98 -1.39
N ALA A 94 15.28 14.05 -1.84
CA ALA A 94 14.22 14.70 -1.08
C ALA A 94 12.89 13.95 -1.24
N SER A 95 11.98 14.09 -0.27
CA SER A 95 10.64 13.50 -0.38
C SER A 95 9.88 14.12 -1.56
N PRO A 96 9.33 13.31 -2.50
CA PRO A 96 8.63 13.84 -3.66
C PRO A 96 7.30 14.49 -3.28
N VAL A 97 6.89 15.46 -4.07
CA VAL A 97 5.58 16.10 -3.93
C VAL A 97 4.65 15.52 -4.99
N PHE A 98 3.61 14.82 -4.53
CA PHE A 98 2.59 14.27 -5.41
C PHE A 98 1.56 15.34 -5.75
N GLN A 99 1.23 15.46 -7.04
CA GLN A 99 0.32 16.48 -7.53
C GLN A 99 -0.80 15.84 -8.34
N VAL A 100 -1.97 16.47 -8.29
CA VAL A 100 -3.10 16.14 -9.14
C VAL A 100 -3.08 17.08 -10.34
N SER A 101 -3.21 16.54 -11.55
CA SER A 101 -3.14 17.35 -12.76
C SER A 101 -4.26 18.39 -12.82
N SER A 102 -3.93 19.57 -13.33
CA SER A 102 -4.85 20.72 -13.38
C SER A 102 -5.82 20.63 -14.56
N ILE A 103 -6.63 19.58 -14.61
CA ILE A 103 -7.63 19.39 -15.67
C ILE A 103 -8.92 20.14 -15.32
N PRO A 104 -9.53 20.91 -16.23
CA PRO A 104 -10.84 21.50 -15.99
C PRO A 104 -11.91 20.43 -15.79
N ARG A 105 -12.84 20.63 -14.84
CA ARG A 105 -13.91 19.66 -14.54
C ARG A 105 -14.70 19.19 -15.77
N GLY A 106 -14.91 20.06 -16.75
CA GLY A 106 -15.63 19.73 -17.99
C GLY A 106 -14.92 18.72 -18.90
N SER A 107 -13.62 18.51 -18.70
CA SER A 107 -12.78 17.59 -19.47
C SER A 107 -12.31 16.39 -18.63
N MET A 108 -12.65 16.33 -17.34
CA MET A 108 -12.33 15.19 -16.50
C MET A 108 -13.14 13.96 -16.91
N LEU A 109 -12.52 12.79 -16.84
CA LEU A 109 -13.25 11.53 -16.93
C LEU A 109 -14.25 11.44 -15.78
N GLN A 110 -15.43 10.91 -16.09
CA GLN A 110 -16.53 10.81 -15.13
C GLN A 110 -16.85 9.36 -14.81
N MET A 111 -17.08 9.08 -13.53
CA MET A 111 -17.59 7.81 -13.02
C MET A 111 -18.95 8.05 -12.37
N HIS A 112 -20.01 7.50 -12.95
CA HIS A 112 -21.39 7.66 -12.47
C HIS A 112 -21.79 6.49 -11.58
N VAL A 113 -22.06 6.77 -10.29
CA VAL A 113 -22.48 5.75 -9.32
C VAL A 113 -23.99 5.66 -9.28
N LYS A 114 -24.54 4.45 -9.51
CA LYS A 114 -25.98 4.20 -9.46
C LYS A 114 -26.45 3.80 -8.05
N PRO A 115 -27.71 4.06 -7.67
CA PRO A 115 -28.20 3.83 -6.30
C PRO A 115 -28.22 2.36 -5.87
N GLU A 116 -28.23 1.41 -6.82
CA GLU A 116 -28.25 -0.01 -6.52
C GLU A 116 -26.95 -0.50 -5.86
N THR A 117 -25.83 0.19 -6.09
CA THR A 117 -24.51 -0.17 -5.54
C THR A 117 -24.50 -0.11 -4.02
N SER A 118 -25.30 0.78 -3.41
CA SER A 118 -25.45 0.92 -1.96
C SER A 118 -25.94 -0.35 -1.26
N LYS A 119 -26.56 -1.29 -1.98
CA LYS A 119 -27.03 -2.58 -1.44
C LYS A 119 -25.89 -3.56 -1.17
N ILE A 120 -24.72 -3.36 -1.79
CA ILE A 120 -23.60 -4.30 -1.67
C ILE A 120 -22.26 -3.60 -1.41
N ARG A 121 -21.92 -2.61 -2.22
CA ARG A 121 -20.63 -1.89 -2.20
C ARG A 121 -20.88 -0.43 -2.59
N PRO A 122 -21.11 0.46 -1.61
CA PRO A 122 -21.56 1.83 -1.89
C PRO A 122 -20.49 2.73 -2.50
N TYR A 123 -19.20 2.44 -2.31
CA TYR A 123 -18.14 3.38 -2.63
C TYR A 123 -17.31 2.93 -3.82
N ILE A 124 -16.92 3.90 -4.66
CA ILE A 124 -15.92 3.75 -5.71
C ILE A 124 -15.06 5.00 -5.76
N VAL A 125 -13.76 4.82 -5.91
CA VAL A 125 -12.79 5.91 -6.12
C VAL A 125 -11.90 5.55 -7.31
N CYS A 126 -11.52 6.54 -8.11
CA CYS A 126 -10.84 6.32 -9.38
C CYS A 126 -9.68 7.31 -9.57
N ALA A 127 -8.68 6.91 -10.34
CA ALA A 127 -7.58 7.75 -10.78
C ALA A 127 -7.04 7.27 -12.13
N VAL A 128 -6.28 8.13 -12.82
CA VAL A 128 -5.57 7.75 -14.05
C VAL A 128 -4.08 8.07 -13.92
N LEU A 129 -3.25 7.13 -14.33
CA LEU A 129 -1.82 7.34 -14.56
C LEU A 129 -1.59 7.45 -16.07
N ARG A 130 -1.04 8.57 -16.55
CA ARG A 130 -0.78 8.85 -17.97
C ARG A 130 0.67 8.60 -18.33
N GLY A 131 0.89 8.01 -19.51
CA GLY A 131 2.22 7.81 -20.06
C GLY A 131 3.13 6.91 -19.21
N VAL A 132 2.58 5.90 -18.57
CA VAL A 132 3.35 4.92 -17.78
C VAL A 132 4.30 4.15 -18.69
N THR A 133 5.55 4.00 -18.24
CA THR A 133 6.55 3.16 -18.90
C THR A 133 6.70 1.82 -18.19
N PHE A 134 5.99 0.80 -18.66
CA PHE A 134 6.17 -0.57 -18.17
C PHE A 134 7.36 -1.26 -18.83
N ASP A 135 8.19 -1.87 -17.99
CA ASP A 135 9.03 -3.01 -18.35
C ASP A 135 8.49 -4.24 -17.59
N GLU A 136 9.06 -5.41 -17.85
CA GLU A 136 8.61 -6.66 -17.20
C GLU A 136 8.72 -6.59 -15.67
N ALA A 137 9.77 -5.97 -15.14
CA ALA A 137 10.01 -5.84 -13.72
C ALA A 137 8.97 -4.93 -13.03
N ARG A 138 8.72 -3.75 -13.61
CA ARG A 138 7.75 -2.76 -13.13
C ARG A 138 6.32 -3.27 -13.26
N TYR A 139 6.01 -3.98 -14.34
CA TYR A 139 4.71 -4.62 -14.51
C TYR A 139 4.47 -5.66 -13.42
N ASN A 140 5.46 -6.52 -13.16
CA ASN A 140 5.38 -7.51 -12.08
C ASN A 140 5.29 -6.83 -10.70
N SER A 141 6.06 -5.75 -10.45
CA SER A 141 5.97 -4.95 -9.22
C SER A 141 4.57 -4.33 -9.04
N PHE A 142 3.96 -3.85 -10.13
CA PHE A 142 2.62 -3.25 -10.11
C PHE A 142 1.54 -4.25 -9.70
N ILE A 143 1.57 -5.44 -10.32
CA ILE A 143 0.65 -6.52 -9.99
C ILE A 143 0.90 -7.04 -8.57
N ASP A 144 2.15 -7.18 -8.15
CA ASP A 144 2.52 -7.64 -6.82
C ASP A 144 2.05 -6.65 -5.73
N LEU A 145 2.20 -5.33 -5.94
CA LEU A 145 1.66 -4.31 -5.04
C LEU A 145 0.13 -4.44 -4.93
N GLN A 146 -0.56 -4.58 -6.06
CA GLN A 146 -2.02 -4.78 -6.09
C GLN A 146 -2.44 -6.00 -5.26
N ASP A 147 -1.76 -7.14 -5.45
CA ASP A 147 -2.06 -8.39 -4.74
C ASP A 147 -1.72 -8.29 -3.24
N LYS A 148 -0.61 -7.65 -2.85
CA LYS A 148 -0.26 -7.41 -1.44
C LYS A 148 -1.27 -6.51 -0.74
N LEU A 149 -1.72 -5.42 -1.38
CA LEU A 149 -2.77 -4.57 -0.85
C LEU A 149 -4.10 -5.33 -0.72
N HIS A 150 -4.46 -6.15 -1.72
CA HIS A 150 -5.64 -7.02 -1.68
C HIS A 150 -5.63 -8.00 -0.51
N GLN A 151 -4.47 -8.59 -0.19
CA GLN A 151 -4.32 -9.53 0.92
C GLN A 151 -4.40 -8.83 2.27
N ASN A 152 -3.74 -7.67 2.42
CA ASN A 152 -3.59 -6.96 3.69
C ASN A 152 -4.73 -5.97 3.96
N ILE A 153 -4.55 -4.69 3.61
CA ILE A 153 -5.49 -3.59 3.95
C ILE A 153 -6.91 -3.83 3.44
N CYS A 154 -7.03 -4.48 2.28
CA CYS A 154 -8.30 -4.80 1.64
C CYS A 154 -9.01 -6.02 2.25
N ARG A 155 -8.37 -6.74 3.18
CA ARG A 155 -8.84 -8.01 3.78
C ARG A 155 -9.35 -9.01 2.75
N LYS A 156 -8.45 -9.51 1.90
CA LYS A 156 -8.75 -10.44 0.80
C LYS A 156 -9.89 -9.90 -0.09
N ARG A 157 -9.75 -8.66 -0.52
CA ARG A 157 -10.72 -7.90 -1.33
C ARG A 157 -12.08 -7.62 -0.69
N THR A 158 -12.33 -8.03 0.55
CA THR A 158 -13.64 -7.87 1.22
C THR A 158 -14.01 -6.40 1.44
N LEU A 159 -13.03 -5.58 1.85
CA LEU A 159 -13.24 -4.16 2.14
C LEU A 159 -13.04 -3.27 0.92
N VAL A 160 -12.01 -3.55 0.13
CA VAL A 160 -11.64 -2.78 -1.07
C VAL A 160 -11.21 -3.76 -2.15
N ALA A 161 -11.63 -3.54 -3.39
CA ALA A 161 -11.13 -4.27 -4.54
C ALA A 161 -10.63 -3.28 -5.59
N ILE A 162 -9.38 -3.47 -6.00
CA ILE A 162 -8.67 -2.66 -7.00
C ILE A 162 -8.81 -3.35 -8.34
N GLY A 163 -9.35 -2.65 -9.32
CA GLY A 163 -9.19 -2.96 -10.73
C GLY A 163 -8.19 -2.00 -11.38
N THR A 164 -7.60 -2.49 -12.45
CA THR A 164 -6.56 -1.82 -13.21
C THR A 164 -6.84 -2.12 -14.67
N HIS A 165 -6.91 -1.06 -15.46
CA HIS A 165 -7.46 -1.09 -16.80
C HIS A 165 -6.58 -0.33 -17.77
N ASP A 166 -6.42 -0.87 -18.98
CA ASP A 166 -5.89 -0.11 -20.10
C ASP A 166 -6.94 0.92 -20.52
N LEU A 167 -6.63 2.20 -20.33
CA LEU A 167 -7.54 3.29 -20.66
C LEU A 167 -7.67 3.50 -22.17
N ASP A 168 -6.66 3.10 -22.96
CA ASP A 168 -6.67 3.32 -24.41
C ASP A 168 -7.67 2.41 -25.13
N THR A 169 -8.11 1.31 -24.48
CA THR A 169 -9.16 0.44 -25.00
C THR A 169 -10.57 0.86 -24.56
N LEU A 170 -10.69 1.86 -23.70
CA LEU A 170 -11.95 2.24 -23.05
C LEU A 170 -12.44 3.62 -23.49
N GLN A 171 -13.75 3.85 -23.38
CA GLN A 171 -14.36 5.15 -23.68
C GLN A 171 -15.27 5.62 -22.55
N GLY A 172 -14.90 6.72 -21.90
CA GLY A 172 -15.75 7.37 -20.90
C GLY A 172 -17.00 8.04 -21.50
N PRO A 173 -17.99 8.43 -20.69
CA PRO A 173 -18.04 8.30 -19.23
C PRO A 173 -18.24 6.84 -18.78
N PHE A 174 -17.80 6.54 -17.55
CA PHE A 174 -17.95 5.23 -16.93
C PHE A 174 -19.15 5.20 -15.99
N SER A 175 -19.72 4.02 -15.76
CA SER A 175 -20.81 3.83 -14.79
C SER A 175 -20.54 2.64 -13.86
N TYR A 176 -20.72 2.87 -12.57
CA TYR A 176 -20.70 1.85 -11.53
C TYR A 176 -22.12 1.48 -11.12
N GLU A 177 -22.53 0.25 -11.44
CA GLU A 177 -23.89 -0.26 -11.28
C GLU A 177 -23.91 -1.53 -10.45
N ALA A 178 -25.09 -1.94 -9.96
CA ALA A 178 -25.28 -3.26 -9.39
C ALA A 178 -26.53 -3.92 -10.00
N LEU A 179 -26.32 -4.98 -10.77
CA LEU A 179 -27.36 -5.63 -11.57
C LEU A 179 -27.55 -7.09 -11.15
N PRO A 180 -28.72 -7.70 -11.40
CA PRO A 180 -28.90 -9.13 -11.23
C PRO A 180 -27.83 -9.94 -12.01
N PRO A 181 -27.30 -11.04 -11.46
CA PRO A 181 -26.24 -11.83 -12.12
C PRO A 181 -26.60 -12.32 -13.53
N ASN A 182 -27.88 -12.48 -13.81
CA ASN A 182 -28.41 -12.97 -15.09
C ASN A 182 -28.32 -11.95 -16.23
N GLU A 183 -28.15 -10.66 -15.90
CA GLU A 183 -28.13 -9.55 -16.85
C GLU A 183 -26.71 -9.14 -17.25
N ILE A 184 -25.70 -9.64 -16.53
CA ILE A 184 -24.30 -9.27 -16.75
C ILE A 184 -23.64 -10.34 -17.62
N ASN A 185 -23.12 -9.92 -18.78
CA ASN A 185 -22.39 -10.77 -19.71
C ASN A 185 -21.07 -10.12 -20.10
N PHE A 186 -19.96 -10.84 -19.93
CA PHE A 186 -18.65 -10.33 -20.35
C PHE A 186 -17.64 -11.45 -20.52
N VAL A 187 -16.50 -11.10 -21.13
CA VAL A 187 -15.34 -11.99 -21.26
C VAL A 187 -14.39 -11.69 -20.10
N PRO A 188 -14.24 -12.58 -19.11
CA PRO A 188 -13.35 -12.37 -17.98
C PRO A 188 -11.89 -12.55 -18.39
N LEU A 189 -10.97 -12.00 -17.58
CA LEU A 189 -9.53 -12.08 -17.81
C LEU A 189 -9.06 -13.54 -18.04
N LYS A 190 -8.18 -13.74 -19.03
CA LYS A 190 -7.62 -15.05 -19.43
C LYS A 190 -8.67 -16.05 -19.93
N GLN A 191 -9.82 -15.59 -20.41
CA GLN A 191 -10.81 -16.41 -21.09
C GLN A 191 -11.15 -15.82 -22.46
N GLU A 192 -11.59 -16.67 -23.38
CA GLU A 192 -12.02 -16.26 -24.73
C GLU A 192 -13.54 -16.20 -24.88
N LYS A 193 -14.27 -16.94 -24.03
CA LYS A 193 -15.72 -17.05 -24.10
C LYS A 193 -16.38 -16.00 -23.21
N SER A 194 -17.51 -15.47 -23.69
CA SER A 194 -18.39 -14.64 -22.87
C SER A 194 -19.16 -15.52 -21.89
N PHE A 195 -19.21 -15.11 -20.62
CA PHE A 195 -19.95 -15.77 -19.57
C PHE A 195 -20.99 -14.82 -18.98
N ARG A 196 -22.15 -15.38 -18.63
CA ARG A 196 -23.08 -14.74 -17.70
C ARG A 196 -22.50 -14.79 -16.29
N ALA A 197 -22.75 -13.77 -15.47
CA ALA A 197 -22.14 -13.70 -14.15
C ALA A 197 -22.58 -14.84 -13.20
N ASP A 198 -23.79 -15.37 -13.33
CA ASP A 198 -24.25 -16.57 -12.59
C ASP A 198 -23.39 -17.80 -12.91
N LYS A 199 -23.22 -18.11 -14.20
CA LYS A 199 -22.39 -19.22 -14.68
C LYS A 199 -20.91 -19.00 -14.40
N LEU A 200 -20.46 -17.75 -14.39
CA LEU A 200 -19.09 -17.40 -14.07
C LEU A 200 -18.74 -17.76 -12.63
N MET A 201 -19.65 -17.51 -11.68
CA MET A 201 -19.44 -17.91 -10.29
C MET A 201 -19.32 -19.43 -10.16
N GLU A 202 -20.17 -20.19 -10.85
CA GLU A 202 -20.10 -21.65 -10.87
C GLU A 202 -18.78 -22.16 -11.47
N PHE A 203 -18.34 -21.57 -12.58
CA PHE A 203 -17.08 -21.91 -13.25
C PHE A 203 -15.87 -21.73 -12.32
N TYR A 204 -15.84 -20.64 -11.54
CA TYR A 204 -14.73 -20.36 -10.63
C TYR A 204 -14.81 -21.11 -9.29
N LYS A 205 -15.87 -21.88 -8.99
CA LYS A 205 -15.91 -22.73 -7.77
C LYS A 205 -14.82 -23.79 -7.74
N SER A 206 -14.36 -24.24 -8.91
CA SER A 206 -13.22 -25.15 -9.06
C SER A 206 -11.86 -24.46 -9.08
N ASP A 207 -11.80 -23.13 -9.24
CA ASP A 207 -10.55 -22.39 -9.35
C ASP A 207 -9.89 -22.19 -7.97
N MET A 208 -8.63 -22.60 -7.82
CA MET A 208 -7.93 -22.53 -6.53
C MET A 208 -7.64 -21.10 -6.04
N LYS A 209 -7.52 -20.14 -6.97
CA LYS A 209 -7.21 -18.73 -6.67
C LYS A 209 -8.48 -17.95 -6.42
N LEU A 210 -9.45 -18.02 -7.33
CA LEU A 210 -10.64 -17.17 -7.31
C LEU A 210 -11.75 -17.67 -6.39
N LYS A 211 -11.84 -18.98 -6.10
CA LYS A 211 -12.81 -19.55 -5.15
C LYS A 211 -12.83 -18.83 -3.80
N LYS A 212 -11.67 -18.34 -3.37
CA LYS A 212 -11.50 -17.63 -2.09
C LYS A 212 -12.28 -16.31 -2.04
N PHE A 213 -12.67 -15.73 -3.17
CA PHE A 213 -13.34 -14.41 -3.23
C PHE A 213 -14.83 -14.50 -3.59
N LEU A 214 -15.31 -15.61 -4.16
CA LEU A 214 -16.69 -15.75 -4.65
C LEU A 214 -17.73 -15.47 -3.55
N HIS A 215 -17.47 -15.97 -2.34
CA HIS A 215 -18.34 -15.82 -1.18
C HIS A 215 -18.64 -14.36 -0.79
N ILE A 216 -17.85 -13.38 -1.27
CA ILE A 216 -18.06 -11.97 -0.96
C ILE A 216 -19.37 -11.45 -1.56
N ILE A 217 -19.73 -11.91 -2.78
CA ILE A 217 -20.92 -11.41 -3.49
C ILE A 217 -21.90 -12.52 -3.89
N GLU A 218 -21.53 -13.80 -3.83
CA GLU A 218 -22.35 -14.93 -4.32
C GLU A 218 -23.79 -14.97 -3.78
N ASN A 219 -24.00 -14.55 -2.52
CA ASN A 219 -25.32 -14.57 -1.88
C ASN A 219 -26.12 -13.28 -2.09
N SER A 220 -25.57 -12.29 -2.78
CA SER A 220 -26.24 -11.02 -3.04
C SER A 220 -27.20 -11.14 -4.21
N PRO A 221 -28.39 -10.51 -4.16
CA PRO A 221 -29.32 -10.48 -5.30
C PRO A 221 -28.79 -9.67 -6.49
N VAL A 222 -27.80 -8.80 -6.27
CA VAL A 222 -27.18 -7.94 -7.28
C VAL A 222 -25.66 -8.05 -7.20
N TYR A 223 -25.00 -8.04 -8.36
CA TYR A 223 -23.55 -8.00 -8.46
C TYR A 223 -23.08 -6.64 -8.96
N PRO A 224 -22.03 -6.07 -8.35
CA PRO A 224 -21.48 -4.80 -8.79
C PRO A 224 -20.71 -4.99 -10.09
N VAL A 225 -20.85 -4.05 -11.01
CA VAL A 225 -20.27 -4.09 -12.36
C VAL A 225 -19.93 -2.68 -12.80
N ILE A 226 -18.84 -2.56 -13.56
CA ILE A 226 -18.40 -1.28 -14.12
C ILE A 226 -18.47 -1.34 -15.63
N TYR A 227 -19.11 -0.33 -16.23
CA TYR A 227 -19.26 -0.20 -17.67
C TYR A 227 -18.59 1.06 -18.20
N ASP A 228 -18.18 1.02 -19.46
CA ASP A 228 -17.84 2.18 -20.27
C ASP A 228 -19.09 2.75 -20.99
N SER A 229 -18.90 3.80 -21.78
CA SER A 229 -19.96 4.43 -22.58
C SER A 229 -20.58 3.50 -23.62
N ASN A 230 -19.83 2.50 -24.10
CA ASN A 230 -20.28 1.48 -25.05
C ASN A 230 -20.95 0.27 -24.38
N ARG A 231 -21.16 0.31 -23.06
CA ARG A 231 -21.67 -0.83 -22.25
C ARG A 231 -20.77 -2.06 -22.29
N THR A 232 -19.48 -1.87 -22.51
CA THR A 232 -18.44 -2.87 -22.30
C THR A 232 -18.13 -2.99 -20.82
N VAL A 233 -18.08 -4.22 -20.29
CA VAL A 233 -17.74 -4.46 -18.88
C VAL A 233 -16.24 -4.31 -18.67
N LEU A 234 -15.85 -3.38 -17.79
CA LEU A 234 -14.47 -3.22 -17.33
C LEU A 234 -14.13 -4.30 -16.31
N SER A 235 -14.95 -4.45 -15.28
CA SER A 235 -14.72 -5.41 -14.19
C SER A 235 -16.02 -5.84 -13.53
N LEU A 236 -15.95 -7.00 -12.86
CA LEU A 236 -16.96 -7.50 -11.94
C LEU A 236 -16.36 -7.53 -10.52
N PRO A 237 -16.30 -6.40 -9.81
CA PRO A 237 -15.71 -6.35 -8.48
C PRO A 237 -16.44 -7.27 -7.50
N PRO A 238 -15.79 -7.84 -6.48
CA PRO A 238 -14.34 -7.95 -6.25
C PRO A 238 -13.68 -9.17 -6.94
N ILE A 239 -14.34 -9.78 -7.93
CA ILE A 239 -13.96 -11.11 -8.42
C ILE A 239 -12.89 -11.03 -9.51
N ILE A 240 -13.21 -10.43 -10.66
CA ILE A 240 -12.35 -10.47 -11.84
C ILE A 240 -12.54 -9.26 -12.75
N ASN A 241 -11.49 -8.87 -13.44
CA ASN A 241 -11.53 -7.85 -14.48
C ASN A 241 -11.93 -8.46 -15.83
N GLY A 242 -12.42 -7.63 -16.74
CA GLY A 242 -12.68 -8.00 -18.13
C GLY A 242 -11.39 -8.11 -18.94
N ALA A 243 -11.39 -9.01 -19.93
CA ALA A 243 -10.26 -9.20 -20.83
C ALA A 243 -10.02 -7.99 -21.76
N HIS A 244 -11.06 -7.21 -22.07
CA HIS A 244 -10.99 -6.09 -23.01
C HIS A 244 -10.08 -4.95 -22.54
N SER A 245 -10.11 -4.68 -21.24
CA SER A 245 -9.32 -3.63 -20.57
C SER A 245 -8.09 -4.19 -19.86
N ALA A 246 -7.64 -5.39 -20.21
CA ALA A 246 -6.49 -6.01 -19.55
C ALA A 246 -5.22 -5.20 -19.80
N ILE A 247 -4.51 -4.83 -18.72
CA ILE A 247 -3.21 -4.17 -18.85
C ILE A 247 -2.16 -5.12 -19.41
N THR A 248 -1.27 -4.58 -20.23
CA THR A 248 -0.15 -5.29 -20.85
C THR A 248 1.12 -4.46 -20.74
N LEU A 249 2.26 -5.00 -21.15
CA LEU A 249 3.53 -4.25 -21.22
C LEU A 249 3.46 -3.05 -22.18
N ALA A 250 2.53 -3.06 -23.14
CA ALA A 250 2.34 -1.98 -24.11
C ALA A 250 1.43 -0.85 -23.58
N THR A 251 0.69 -1.09 -22.49
CA THR A 251 -0.25 -0.14 -21.93
C THR A 251 0.47 1.13 -21.48
N ARG A 252 -0.02 2.29 -21.92
CA ARG A 252 0.54 3.61 -21.55
C ARG A 252 -0.33 4.35 -20.55
N ASN A 253 -1.64 4.25 -20.69
CA ASN A 253 -2.57 4.95 -19.84
C ASN A 253 -3.33 3.94 -18.97
N VAL A 254 -3.15 4.03 -17.65
CA VAL A 254 -3.76 3.08 -16.71
C VAL A 254 -4.89 3.77 -15.96
N PHE A 255 -6.11 3.29 -16.15
CA PHE A 255 -7.25 3.66 -15.33
C PHE A 255 -7.32 2.71 -14.13
N ILE A 256 -7.36 3.27 -12.92
CA ILE A 256 -7.39 2.51 -11.67
C ILE A 256 -8.69 2.83 -10.97
N GLU A 257 -9.45 1.80 -10.61
CA GLU A 257 -10.67 1.94 -9.84
C GLU A 257 -10.68 1.04 -8.60
N CYS A 258 -11.08 1.62 -7.47
CA CYS A 258 -11.16 0.92 -6.19
C CYS A 258 -12.63 0.93 -5.73
N THR A 259 -13.29 -0.22 -5.77
CA THR A 259 -14.63 -0.39 -5.19
C THR A 259 -14.53 -0.84 -3.75
N ALA A 260 -15.39 -0.33 -2.87
CA ALA A 260 -15.24 -0.56 -1.45
C ALA A 260 -16.53 -0.51 -0.64
N THR A 261 -16.46 -1.16 0.52
CA THR A 261 -17.41 -0.97 1.64
C THR A 261 -16.90 0.08 2.63
N ASP A 262 -15.59 0.37 2.63
CA ASP A 262 -14.93 1.39 3.46
C ASP A 262 -14.23 2.43 2.57
N LEU A 263 -14.77 3.65 2.56
CA LEU A 263 -14.25 4.75 1.74
C LEU A 263 -12.84 5.19 2.13
N THR A 264 -12.53 5.22 3.43
CA THR A 264 -11.21 5.66 3.92
C THR A 264 -10.13 4.70 3.45
N LYS A 265 -10.39 3.38 3.52
CA LYS A 265 -9.45 2.38 2.99
C LYS A 265 -9.34 2.46 1.47
N ALA A 266 -10.44 2.73 0.76
CA ALA A 266 -10.41 2.90 -0.68
C ALA A 266 -9.49 4.06 -1.10
N ASN A 267 -9.58 5.19 -0.40
CA ASN A 267 -8.70 6.34 -0.61
C ASN A 267 -7.24 6.00 -0.33
N ILE A 268 -6.94 5.34 0.80
CA ILE A 268 -5.57 4.93 1.12
C ILE A 268 -5.01 4.02 0.02
N VAL A 269 -5.76 3.00 -0.38
CA VAL A 269 -5.34 2.05 -1.42
C VAL A 269 -5.11 2.73 -2.77
N LEU A 270 -6.03 3.60 -3.19
CA LEU A 270 -5.89 4.36 -4.43
C LEU A 270 -4.65 5.26 -4.36
N ASN A 271 -4.51 6.02 -3.27
CA ASN A 271 -3.36 6.91 -3.05
C ASN A 271 -2.05 6.14 -3.06
N THR A 272 -1.95 4.99 -2.38
CA THR A 272 -0.75 4.14 -2.43
C THR A 272 -0.42 3.70 -3.85
N MET A 273 -1.39 3.15 -4.59
CA MET A 273 -1.15 2.69 -5.97
C MET A 273 -0.63 3.82 -6.87
N VAL A 274 -1.26 4.99 -6.84
CA VAL A 274 -0.88 6.11 -7.72
C VAL A 274 0.43 6.78 -7.28
N THR A 275 0.70 6.91 -5.98
CA THR A 275 1.93 7.53 -5.47
C THR A 275 3.17 6.65 -5.64
N MET A 276 3.01 5.32 -5.66
CA MET A 276 4.11 4.40 -5.96
C MET A 276 4.48 4.43 -7.45
N PHE A 277 3.49 4.40 -8.34
CA PHE A 277 3.74 4.23 -9.79
C PHE A 277 3.75 5.52 -10.62
N SER A 278 3.36 6.66 -10.03
CA SER A 278 3.47 7.97 -10.70
C SER A 278 4.92 8.39 -10.98
N GLU A 279 5.93 7.74 -10.41
CA GLU A 279 7.33 7.98 -10.77
C GLU A 279 7.69 7.52 -12.19
N TYR A 280 6.91 6.60 -12.75
CA TYR A 280 7.08 6.05 -14.09
C TYR A 280 6.15 6.68 -15.14
N CYS A 281 5.39 7.71 -14.76
CA CYS A 281 4.57 8.48 -15.69
C CYS A 281 5.43 9.47 -16.49
N GLU A 282 4.91 9.92 -17.63
CA GLU A 282 5.57 10.93 -18.48
C GLU A 282 5.84 12.21 -17.69
N THR A 283 4.84 12.71 -16.97
CA THR A 283 5.02 13.72 -15.93
C THR A 283 5.15 13.02 -14.57
N LYS A 284 6.35 13.06 -13.98
CA LYS A 284 6.64 12.37 -12.73
C LYS A 284 5.82 12.93 -11.56
N PHE A 285 5.28 12.02 -10.75
CA PHE A 285 4.49 12.33 -9.55
C PHE A 285 3.19 13.12 -9.80
N GLU A 286 2.73 13.14 -11.04
CA GLU A 286 1.44 13.71 -11.44
C GLU A 286 0.41 12.61 -11.65
N VAL A 287 -0.82 12.83 -11.17
CA VAL A 287 -1.93 11.88 -11.31
C VAL A 287 -3.14 12.59 -11.92
N GLU A 288 -3.75 11.99 -12.93
CA GLU A 288 -4.95 12.53 -13.56
C GLU A 288 -6.20 12.28 -12.71
N PRO A 289 -6.97 13.34 -12.37
CA PRO A 289 -8.16 13.21 -11.55
C PRO A 289 -9.36 12.68 -12.32
N VAL A 290 -10.23 11.96 -11.61
CA VAL A 290 -11.52 11.46 -12.10
C VAL A 290 -12.64 12.03 -11.23
N GLU A 291 -13.68 12.57 -11.87
CA GLU A 291 -14.88 13.07 -11.18
C GLU A 291 -15.86 11.92 -10.93
N VAL A 292 -16.04 11.53 -9.68
CA VAL A 292 -17.05 10.54 -9.25
C VAL A 292 -18.34 11.28 -8.92
N ILE A 293 -19.40 10.94 -9.65
CA ILE A 293 -20.74 11.51 -9.51
C ILE A 293 -21.59 10.48 -8.78
N HIS A 294 -21.94 10.78 -7.53
CA HIS A 294 -22.75 9.93 -6.68
C HIS A 294 -24.24 10.02 -7.05
N HIS A 295 -25.02 9.01 -6.65
CA HIS A 295 -26.45 8.95 -6.94
C HIS A 295 -27.27 10.07 -6.24
N ASP A 296 -26.72 10.70 -5.20
CA ASP A 296 -27.28 11.86 -4.50
C ASP A 296 -26.99 13.19 -5.22
N GLY A 297 -26.26 13.15 -6.34
CA GLY A 297 -25.82 14.33 -7.09
C GLY A 297 -24.53 14.96 -6.57
N ARG A 298 -23.93 14.45 -5.49
CA ARG A 298 -22.62 14.91 -5.00
C ARG A 298 -21.54 14.55 -6.01
N LYS A 299 -20.65 15.50 -6.27
CA LYS A 299 -19.49 15.32 -7.14
C LYS A 299 -18.21 15.41 -6.33
N THR A 300 -17.42 14.34 -6.33
CA THR A 300 -16.15 14.26 -5.62
C THR A 300 -15.05 13.97 -6.63
N VAL A 301 -13.91 14.65 -6.50
CA VAL A 301 -12.74 14.44 -7.37
C VAL A 301 -11.76 13.54 -6.64
N TYR A 302 -11.28 12.50 -7.32
CA TYR A 302 -10.29 11.56 -6.82
C TYR A 302 -9.09 11.47 -7.77
N PRO A 303 -7.89 11.13 -7.28
CA PRO A 303 -7.54 10.92 -5.88
C PRO A 303 -7.40 12.24 -5.10
N ASP A 304 -7.57 12.18 -3.78
CA ASP A 304 -7.22 13.29 -2.89
C ASP A 304 -5.79 13.07 -2.38
N LEU A 305 -4.84 13.81 -2.97
CA LEU A 305 -3.42 13.76 -2.62
C LEU A 305 -3.00 14.92 -1.69
N SER A 306 -3.96 15.59 -1.05
CA SER A 306 -3.65 16.68 -0.12
C SER A 306 -2.87 16.19 1.10
N CYS A 307 -1.88 16.97 1.53
CA CYS A 307 -1.11 16.68 2.74
C CYS A 307 -1.93 17.05 3.98
N TYR A 308 -1.96 16.16 4.96
CA TYR A 308 -2.54 16.43 6.26
C TYR A 308 -1.55 17.24 7.11
N LYS A 309 -1.97 18.41 7.60
CA LYS A 309 -1.12 19.27 8.43
C LYS A 309 -1.38 19.06 9.91
N MET A 310 -0.33 18.92 10.69
CA MET A 310 -0.38 18.85 12.14
C MET A 310 0.65 19.77 12.79
N ASP A 311 0.23 20.48 13.84
CA ASP A 311 1.08 21.39 14.60
C ASP A 311 1.29 20.86 16.01
N VAL A 312 2.52 20.42 16.32
CA VAL A 312 2.84 19.72 17.57
C VAL A 312 3.92 20.47 18.34
N LEU A 313 3.84 20.46 19.67
CA LEU A 313 4.90 21.00 20.53
C LEU A 313 6.15 20.12 20.46
N LEU A 314 7.33 20.75 20.44
CA LEU A 314 8.60 20.02 20.44
C LEU A 314 8.72 19.05 21.63
N SER A 315 8.20 19.46 22.80
CA SER A 315 8.20 18.64 24.02
C SER A 315 7.34 17.38 23.90
N ASP A 316 6.26 17.42 23.13
CA ASP A 316 5.37 16.27 22.95
C ASP A 316 6.03 15.18 22.09
N ILE A 317 6.91 15.61 21.17
CA ILE A 317 7.71 14.73 20.31
C ILE A 317 8.87 14.12 21.12
N LEU A 318 9.68 14.95 21.76
CA LEU A 318 10.92 14.53 22.42
C LEU A 318 10.72 13.92 23.81
N GLY A 319 9.68 14.34 24.54
CA GLY A 319 9.40 13.90 25.91
C GLY A 319 9.29 12.38 26.06
N PRO A 320 8.52 11.67 25.20
CA PRO A 320 8.43 10.21 25.24
C PRO A 320 9.74 9.49 24.92
N ILE A 321 10.55 10.06 24.02
CA ILE A 321 11.82 9.47 23.58
C ILE A 321 12.89 9.65 24.68
N GLY A 322 12.82 10.74 25.44
CA GLY A 322 13.77 11.05 26.50
C GLY A 322 15.10 11.63 25.99
N ILE A 323 15.08 12.29 24.84
CA ILE A 323 16.25 12.97 24.25
C ILE A 323 16.09 14.48 24.26
N SER A 324 17.21 15.21 24.15
CA SER A 324 17.25 16.67 24.01
C SER A 324 17.89 17.00 22.66
N GLN A 325 17.12 17.57 21.74
CA GLN A 325 17.55 17.92 20.39
C GLN A 325 17.03 19.32 20.02
N ASP A 326 17.74 20.02 19.15
CA ASP A 326 17.31 21.32 18.62
C ASP A 326 16.18 21.15 17.58
N GLU A 327 15.36 22.18 17.39
CA GLU A 327 14.25 22.20 16.43
C GLU A 327 14.71 21.79 15.03
N LYS A 328 15.87 22.31 14.60
CA LYS A 328 16.45 22.03 13.28
C LYS A 328 16.83 20.56 13.11
N GLN A 329 17.31 19.93 14.18
CA GLN A 329 17.67 18.52 14.17
C GLN A 329 16.41 17.65 14.06
N VAL A 330 15.35 17.98 14.82
CA VAL A 330 14.08 17.25 14.73
C VAL A 330 13.43 17.38 13.36
N VAL A 331 13.46 18.57 12.75
CA VAL A 331 13.00 18.77 11.37
C VAL A 331 13.80 17.89 10.40
N CYS A 332 15.13 17.80 10.54
CA CYS A 332 15.96 16.93 9.71
C CYS A 332 15.58 15.45 9.87
N LEU A 333 15.34 14.99 11.11
CA LEU A 333 14.94 13.60 11.40
C LEU A 333 13.56 13.27 10.81
N LEU A 334 12.59 14.17 10.94
CA LEU A 334 11.26 14.00 10.34
C LEU A 334 11.33 13.95 8.80
N ASN A 335 12.15 14.82 8.20
CA ASN A 335 12.36 14.82 6.75
C ASN A 335 12.97 13.49 6.26
N LYS A 336 13.89 12.88 7.03
CA LYS A 336 14.42 11.52 6.72
C LYS A 336 13.34 10.44 6.71
N MET A 337 12.27 10.61 7.49
CA MET A 337 11.10 9.71 7.52
C MET A 337 10.01 10.13 6.52
N GLN A 338 10.37 10.94 5.52
CA GLN A 338 9.49 11.44 4.46
C GLN A 338 8.39 12.39 4.96
N LEU A 339 8.55 12.96 6.16
CA LEU A 339 7.62 13.93 6.75
C LEU A 339 8.16 15.33 6.60
N GLN A 340 7.52 16.12 5.74
CA GLN A 340 7.93 17.51 5.51
C GLN A 340 7.60 18.34 6.75
N ALA A 341 8.64 18.76 7.46
CA ALA A 341 8.52 19.49 8.71
C ALA A 341 9.12 20.90 8.62
N GLU A 342 8.47 21.86 9.26
CA GLU A 342 8.94 23.23 9.42
C GLU A 342 8.83 23.62 10.90
N SER A 343 9.90 24.18 11.47
CA SER A 343 9.84 24.70 12.83
C SER A 343 9.33 26.14 12.84
N HIS A 344 8.51 26.46 13.83
CA HIS A 344 8.04 27.81 14.07
C HIS A 344 7.84 28.03 15.57
N SER A 345 7.97 29.28 16.01
CA SER A 345 7.75 29.64 17.40
C SER A 345 6.44 30.42 17.53
N LEU A 346 5.51 29.92 18.35
CA LEU A 346 4.26 30.61 18.64
C LEU A 346 4.22 30.94 20.13
N LYS A 347 4.07 32.23 20.47
CA LYS A 347 4.04 32.71 21.87
C LYS A 347 5.28 32.33 22.70
N GLY A 348 6.44 32.16 22.05
CA GLY A 348 7.70 31.79 22.71
C GLY A 348 7.89 30.28 22.92
N GLU A 349 6.95 29.45 22.46
CA GLU A 349 7.07 27.99 22.51
C GLU A 349 7.46 27.41 21.14
N ALA A 350 8.42 26.48 21.16
CA ALA A 350 8.90 25.74 20.00
C ALA A 350 7.84 24.76 19.49
N ARG A 351 7.39 24.94 18.25
CA ARG A 351 6.43 24.04 17.57
C ARG A 351 6.99 23.56 16.24
N ILE A 352 6.54 22.37 15.84
CA ILE A 352 6.84 21.79 14.55
C ILE A 352 5.52 21.61 13.79
N SER A 353 5.43 22.25 12.63
CA SER A 353 4.38 22.04 11.65
C SER A 353 4.82 20.91 10.73
N VAL A 354 4.09 19.81 10.72
CA VAL A 354 4.37 18.65 9.88
C VAL A 354 3.29 18.51 8.82
N SER A 355 3.71 18.43 7.57
CA SER A 355 2.86 18.08 6.43
C SER A 355 3.04 16.59 6.14
N VAL A 356 2.05 15.79 6.54
CA VAL A 356 2.02 14.35 6.34
C VAL A 356 1.59 14.06 4.90
N PRO A 357 2.43 13.36 4.10
CA PRO A 357 2.10 13.03 2.73
C PRO A 357 1.00 11.96 2.65
N PRO A 358 0.28 11.87 1.52
CA PRO A 358 -0.80 10.88 1.33
C PRO A 358 -0.30 9.41 1.39
N THR A 359 1.01 9.19 1.28
CA THR A 359 1.65 7.87 1.43
C THR A 359 1.67 7.38 2.89
N ARG A 360 1.68 8.29 3.87
CA ARG A 360 1.81 8.00 5.30
C ARG A 360 0.47 8.04 6.01
N SER A 361 -0.41 7.10 5.65
CA SER A 361 -1.74 6.97 6.28
C SER A 361 -1.73 6.47 7.73
N ASP A 362 -0.57 6.01 8.20
CA ASP A 362 -0.32 5.51 9.55
C ASP A 362 -0.23 6.62 10.60
N ILE A 363 0.07 7.87 10.20
CA ILE A 363 0.23 8.99 11.13
C ILE A 363 -1.12 9.62 11.44
N LEU A 364 -1.60 9.37 12.65
CA LEU A 364 -2.88 9.85 13.15
C LEU A 364 -2.72 10.76 14.37
N HIS A 365 -1.61 10.65 15.09
CA HIS A 365 -1.34 11.36 16.33
C HIS A 365 0.12 11.83 16.43
N ALA A 366 0.37 12.82 17.29
CA ALA A 366 1.71 13.29 17.64
C ALA A 366 2.66 12.19 18.15
N ARG A 367 2.14 11.03 18.58
CA ARG A 367 2.97 9.91 19.06
C ARG A 367 3.61 9.16 17.90
N ASP A 368 2.96 9.12 16.74
CA ASP A 368 3.50 8.51 15.53
C ASP A 368 4.68 9.35 15.02
N LEU A 369 4.65 10.67 15.21
CA LEU A 369 5.82 11.53 14.99
C LEU A 369 6.98 11.22 15.95
N SER A 370 6.68 10.97 17.24
CA SER A 370 7.71 10.57 18.20
C SER A 370 8.37 9.25 17.80
N GLU A 371 7.60 8.29 17.29
CA GLU A 371 8.12 7.01 16.80
C GLU A 371 9.07 7.22 15.63
N ASP A 372 8.65 7.96 14.60
CA ASP A 372 9.49 8.27 13.44
C ASP A 372 10.78 9.01 13.81
N VAL A 373 10.70 9.97 14.74
CA VAL A 373 11.90 10.68 15.23
C VAL A 373 12.83 9.73 15.98
N ALA A 374 12.29 8.78 16.76
CA ALA A 374 13.10 7.79 17.46
C ALA A 374 13.80 6.82 16.49
N ILE A 375 13.10 6.40 15.43
CA ILE A 375 13.66 5.57 14.35
C ILE A 375 14.79 6.32 13.65
N ALA A 376 14.53 7.54 13.17
CA ALA A 376 15.53 8.34 12.45
C ALA A 376 16.72 8.79 13.31
N TYR A 377 16.51 8.93 14.61
CA TYR A 377 17.59 9.17 15.57
C TYR A 377 18.42 7.90 15.86
N GLY A 378 17.80 6.73 15.69
CA GLY A 378 18.37 5.43 16.02
C GLY A 378 18.17 5.08 17.49
N PHE A 379 17.42 4.01 17.78
CA PHE A 379 17.12 3.57 19.15
C PHE A 379 18.39 3.33 20.00
N ASN A 380 19.48 2.87 19.38
CA ASN A 380 20.75 2.64 20.07
C ASN A 380 21.44 3.93 20.55
N ASN A 381 21.08 5.08 19.98
CA ASN A 381 21.62 6.39 20.37
C ASN A 381 20.85 7.02 21.55
N VAL A 382 19.71 6.44 21.93
CA VAL A 382 18.89 6.94 23.05
C VAL A 382 19.57 6.57 24.38
N PRO A 383 19.84 7.54 25.28
CA PRO A 383 20.53 7.27 26.53
C PRO A 383 19.66 6.40 27.45
N LYS A 384 20.22 5.27 27.90
CA LYS A 384 19.55 4.39 28.85
C LYS A 384 19.38 5.12 30.19
N SER A 385 18.14 5.25 30.63
CA SER A 385 17.80 5.82 31.93
C SER A 385 17.05 4.80 32.79
N LYS A 386 17.09 4.97 34.11
CA LYS A 386 16.27 4.18 35.04
C LYS A 386 15.03 4.99 35.42
N PRO A 387 13.84 4.39 35.49
CA PRO A 387 12.65 5.10 35.92
C PRO A 387 12.83 5.59 37.36
N LYS A 388 12.47 6.86 37.60
CA LYS A 388 12.61 7.52 38.91
C LYS A 388 11.46 7.16 39.86
N CYS A 389 11.04 5.91 39.88
CA CYS A 389 10.00 5.41 40.78
C CYS A 389 10.55 4.27 41.65
N MET A 390 10.52 4.45 42.96
CA MET A 390 10.83 3.38 43.91
C MET A 390 9.54 2.66 44.26
N THR A 391 9.45 1.37 43.93
CA THR A 391 8.31 0.53 44.26
C THR A 391 8.77 -0.67 45.06
N ILE A 392 8.06 -1.03 46.13
CA ILE A 392 8.28 -2.26 46.88
C ILE A 392 7.48 -3.37 46.20
N GLY A 393 8.16 -4.31 45.55
CA GLY A 393 7.52 -5.48 44.94
C GLY A 393 6.99 -6.46 45.98
N GLY A 394 5.82 -7.05 45.72
CA GLY A 394 5.23 -8.11 46.55
C GLY A 394 5.06 -9.40 45.74
N ARG A 395 5.43 -10.55 46.33
CA ARG A 395 5.14 -11.85 45.72
C ARG A 395 3.67 -12.20 45.92
N GLN A 396 3.03 -12.73 44.90
CA GLN A 396 1.68 -13.27 45.03
C GLN A 396 1.70 -14.43 46.05
N PRO A 397 0.84 -14.40 47.10
CA PRO A 397 0.88 -15.39 48.18
C PRO A 397 0.73 -16.84 47.70
N LEU A 398 -0.12 -17.08 46.71
CA LEU A 398 -0.33 -18.40 46.12
C LEU A 398 0.95 -18.95 45.48
N ASN A 399 1.64 -18.15 44.66
CA ASN A 399 2.90 -18.57 44.05
C ASN A 399 3.96 -18.86 45.11
N ARG A 400 4.07 -18.00 46.14
CA ARG A 400 4.98 -18.24 47.27
C ARG A 400 4.67 -19.55 47.99
N PHE A 401 3.40 -19.91 48.12
CA PHE A 401 2.97 -21.16 48.73
C PHE A 401 3.25 -22.36 47.83
N SER A 402 2.89 -22.29 46.55
CA SER A 402 3.16 -23.34 45.56
C SER A 402 4.66 -23.60 45.38
N ASP A 403 5.50 -22.56 45.38
CA ASP A 403 6.96 -22.70 45.29
C ASP A 403 7.52 -23.44 46.52
N LYS A 404 6.98 -23.16 47.71
CA LYS A 404 7.35 -23.90 48.92
C LYS A 404 6.95 -25.37 48.84
N ILE A 405 5.75 -25.66 48.35
CA ILE A 405 5.33 -27.07 48.16
C ILE A 405 6.24 -27.75 47.14
N ARG A 406 6.53 -27.12 45.98
CA ARG A 406 7.41 -27.72 44.97
C ARG A 406 8.80 -28.03 45.52
N ALA A 407 9.33 -27.19 46.40
CA ALA A 407 10.64 -27.39 47.02
C ALA A 407 10.68 -28.56 48.02
N GLU A 408 9.53 -28.99 48.55
CA GLU A 408 9.44 -30.10 49.51
C GLU A 408 9.00 -31.42 48.86
N VAL A 409 8.41 -31.37 47.66
CA VAL A 409 7.87 -32.53 46.93
C VAL A 409 8.84 -33.06 45.86
N LEU A 410 9.75 -32.21 45.37
CA LEU A 410 10.93 -32.61 44.56
C LEU A 410 12.10 -32.91 45.50
#